data_AF-A0A7L2UPE5-F1
#
_entry.id   AF-A0A7L2UPE5-F1
#
_cell.length_a   1.000
_cell.length_b   1.000
_cell.length_c   1.000
_cell.angle_alpha   90.00
_cell.angle_beta   90.00
_cell.angle_gamma   90.00
#
_symmetry.space_group_name_H-M   'P 1'
#
loop_
_entity.id
_entity.type
_entity.pdbx_description
1 polymer ?
#
loop_
_entity_poly.entity_id
_entity_poly.type
_entity_poly.pdbx_seq_one_letter_code
_entity_poly.pdbx_strand_id
1 'polypeptide(L)' 'QAAARPFRCEVCGRSYKHAGSLVNHRQTHTTGLFRCAACHKAFYNLMALKNHRRTH' A
#
# COMPACT_ATOMS: atom_id res chain seq x y z
N GLN A 1 21.74 -3.71 18.00
CA GLN A 1 21.80 -3.96 16.54
C GLN A 1 20.44 -3.60 15.94
N ALA A 2 20.38 -2.51 15.17
CA ALA A 2 19.15 -2.14 14.48
C ALA A 2 18.83 -3.24 13.47
N ALA A 3 17.70 -3.92 13.63
CA ALA A 3 17.21 -4.87 12.64
C ALA A 3 16.88 -4.08 11.37
N ALA A 4 17.88 -3.89 10.51
CA ALA A 4 17.71 -3.24 9.22
C ALA A 4 16.63 -4.03 8.50
N ARG A 5 15.49 -3.38 8.30
CA ARG A 5 14.39 -3.85 7.49
C ARG A 5 14.51 -3.11 6.17
N PRO A 6 15.47 -3.49 5.29
CA PRO A 6 15.74 -2.74 4.07
C PRO A 6 14.56 -2.77 3.10
N PHE A 7 13.67 -3.75 3.26
CA PHE A 7 12.51 -3.95 2.39
C PHE A 7 11.32 -3.13 2.90
N ARG A 8 11.23 -1.87 2.48
CA ARG A 8 10.11 -0.97 2.81
C ARG A 8 9.05 -0.99 1.71
N CYS A 9 7.79 -1.03 2.12
CA CYS A 9 6.66 -0.81 1.23
C CYS A 9 6.49 0.69 0.96
N GLU A 10 6.56 1.09 -0.30
CA GLU A 10 6.37 2.48 -0.71
C GLU A 10 4.90 2.92 -0.63
N VAL A 11 3.96 1.97 -0.57
CA VAL A 11 2.51 2.25 -0.53
C VAL A 11 2.04 2.63 0.87
N CYS A 12 2.52 1.94 1.91
CA CYS A 12 2.07 2.14 3.30
C CYS A 12 3.20 2.40 4.30
N GLY A 13 4.46 2.43 3.85
CA GLY A 13 5.62 2.67 4.69
C GLY A 13 6.07 1.51 5.58
N ARG A 14 5.39 0.34 5.54
CA ARG A 14 5.78 -0.82 6.35
C ARG A 14 7.12 -1.42 5.92
N SER A 15 8.00 -1.69 6.88
CA SER A 15 9.33 -2.26 6.63
C SER A 15 9.39 -3.74 7.03
N TYR A 16 10.06 -4.54 6.22
CA TYR A 16 10.18 -5.99 6.34
C TYR A 16 11.65 -6.41 6.35
N LYS A 17 11.94 -7.54 7.03
CA LYS A 17 13.31 -8.10 7.10
C LYS A 17 13.70 -8.86 5.82
N HIS A 18 12.71 -9.39 5.09
CA HIS A 18 12.93 -10.21 3.90
C HIS A 18 12.16 -9.66 2.70
N ALA A 19 12.74 -9.81 1.50
CA ALA A 19 12.12 -9.41 0.23
C ALA A 19 10.79 -10.15 -0.01
N GLY A 20 10.73 -11.46 0.27
CA GLY A 20 9.52 -12.27 0.09
C GLY A 20 8.33 -11.78 0.91
N SER A 21 8.56 -11.33 2.15
CA SER A 21 7.51 -10.74 2.98
C SER A 21 6.99 -9.42 2.41
N LEU A 22 7.87 -8.60 1.84
CA LEU A 22 7.47 -7.37 1.15
C LEU A 22 6.68 -7.68 -0.13
N VAL A 23 7.09 -8.69 -0.92
CA VAL A 23 6.39 -9.08 -2.16
C VAL A 23 4.99 -9.61 -1.86
N ASN A 24 4.85 -10.52 -0.88
CA ASN A 24 3.54 -11.02 -0.45
C ASN A 24 2.66 -9.88 0.07
N HIS A 25 3.24 -8.95 0.85
CA HIS A 25 2.53 -7.75 1.28
C HIS A 25 2.12 -6.84 0.11
N ARG A 26 2.96 -6.65 -0.91
CA ARG A 26 2.60 -5.90 -2.11
C ARG A 26 1.47 -6.56 -2.90
N GLN A 27 1.35 -7.89 -2.87
CA GLN A 27 0.18 -8.58 -3.43
C GLN A 27 -1.09 -8.25 -2.65
N THR A 28 -1.05 -8.12 -1.32
CA THR A 28 -2.22 -7.65 -0.56
C THR A 28 -2.67 -6.24 -0.96
N HIS A 29 -1.72 -5.40 -1.37
CA HIS A 29 -2.02 -4.11 -1.99
C HIS A 29 -2.58 -4.26 -3.41
N THR A 30 -2.08 -5.17 -4.21
CA THR A 30 -2.59 -5.32 -5.58
C THR A 30 -4.00 -5.89 -5.62
N THR A 31 -4.30 -6.84 -4.73
CA THR A 31 -5.63 -7.49 -4.64
C THR A 31 -6.63 -6.65 -3.84
N GLY A 32 -6.19 -5.74 -2.96
CA GLY A 32 -7.05 -4.99 -2.03
C GLY A 32 -6.89 -3.47 -2.01
N LEU A 33 -5.93 -2.88 -2.74
CA LEU A 33 -5.82 -1.43 -2.86
C LEU A 33 -6.40 -0.88 -4.15
N PHE A 34 -7.38 -0.02 -3.93
CA PHE A 34 -8.01 0.80 -4.94
C PHE A 34 -7.27 2.14 -5.00
N ARG A 35 -6.66 2.44 -6.15
CA ARG A 35 -5.97 3.71 -6.38
C ARG A 35 -6.90 4.72 -7.03
N CYS A 36 -6.84 5.96 -6.56
CA CYS A 36 -7.51 7.07 -7.21
C CYS A 36 -6.78 7.44 -8.50
N ALA A 37 -7.47 7.47 -9.62
CA ALA A 37 -6.88 7.86 -10.91
C ALA A 37 -6.50 9.34 -10.98
N ALA A 38 -7.10 10.20 -10.15
CA ALA A 38 -6.87 11.64 -10.16
C ALA A 38 -5.64 12.09 -9.36
N CYS A 39 -5.34 11.42 -8.24
CA CYS A 39 -4.23 11.81 -7.35
C CYS A 39 -3.32 10.65 -6.94
N HIS A 40 -3.52 9.45 -7.51
CA HIS A 40 -2.77 8.23 -7.22
C HIS A 40 -2.77 7.78 -5.75
N LYS A 41 -3.63 8.39 -4.91
CA LYS A 41 -3.78 8.02 -3.51
C LYS A 41 -4.42 6.64 -3.40
N ALA A 42 -3.90 5.86 -2.47
CA ALA A 42 -4.15 4.42 -2.41
C ALA A 42 -5.05 4.12 -1.19
N PHE A 43 -6.14 3.39 -1.42
CA PHE A 43 -7.14 3.06 -0.40
C PHE A 43 -7.31 1.54 -0.27
N TYR A 44 -7.32 1.04 0.97
CA TYR A 44 -7.48 -0.39 1.29
C TYR A 44 -8.94 -0.87 1.19
N ASN A 45 -9.87 0.01 0.81
CA ASN A 45 -11.26 -0.35 0.62
C ASN A 45 -11.89 0.47 -0.51
N LEU A 46 -12.76 -0.18 -1.29
CA LEU A 46 -13.40 0.44 -2.46
C LEU A 46 -14.28 1.63 -2.04
N MET A 47 -14.94 1.53 -0.88
CA MET A 47 -15.87 2.55 -0.41
C MET A 47 -15.17 3.87 -0.04
N ALA A 48 -13.96 3.79 0.52
CA ALA A 48 -13.11 4.91 0.85
C ALA A 48 -12.52 5.52 -0.40
N LEU A 49 -12.14 4.71 -1.40
CA LEU A 49 -11.82 5.25 -2.71
C LEU A 49 -13.04 6.00 -3.29
N LYS A 50 -14.23 5.41 -3.24
CA LYS A 50 -15.45 5.99 -3.81
C LYS A 50 -15.83 7.29 -3.10
N ASN A 51 -15.71 7.35 -1.79
CA ASN A 51 -15.95 8.57 -1.01
C ASN A 51 -14.90 9.64 -1.31
N HIS A 52 -13.62 9.25 -1.33
CA HIS A 52 -12.53 10.15 -1.69
C HIS A 52 -12.66 10.71 -3.12
N ARG A 53 -13.14 9.91 -4.08
CA ARG A 53 -13.44 10.39 -5.43
C ARG A 53 -14.51 11.46 -5.47
N ARG A 54 -15.39 11.57 -4.45
CA ARG A 54 -16.37 12.66 -4.33
C ARG A 54 -15.78 13.94 -3.73
N THR A 55 -14.60 13.85 -3.11
CA THR A 55 -13.90 15.01 -2.51
C THR A 55 -12.88 15.65 -3.45
N HIS A 56 -12.65 15.02 -4.61
CA HIS A 56 -12.03 15.66 -5.75
C HIS A 56 -13.07 16.53 -6.46
#